data_AF-A0A2E9WID6-F1
#
_entry.id   AF-A0A2E9WID6-F1
#
_cell.length_a   1.000
_cell.length_b   1.000
_cell.length_c   1.000
_cell.angle_alpha   90.00
_cell.angle_beta   90.00
_cell.angle_gamma   90.00
#
_symmetry.space_group_name_H-M   'P 1'
#
loop_
_entity.id
_entity.type
_entity.pdbx_description
1 polymer ?
#
loop_
_entity_poly.entity_id
_entity_poly.type
_entity_poly.pdbx_seq_one_letter_code
_entity_poly.pdbx_strand_id
1 'polypeptide(L)'
;MIKFILIISIGFIFGDSTVKSDSSKKIINHDWKLNVLSLGKGMIPIGQFENNKPLKAIALMSIKFYWLQEFQIAKDISNISDRNRSFWWLLMLNLYGVIDSYVDHHLKDFPNNNKKEKKEEN
;
A
#
# COMPACT_ATOMS: atom_id res chain seq x y z
N MET A 1 11.59 -23.25 11.12
CA MET A 1 11.27 -21.81 11.00
C MET A 1 12.44 -20.99 10.47
N ILE A 2 13.66 -21.08 11.02
CA ILE A 2 14.82 -20.29 10.53
C ILE A 2 15.14 -20.51 9.04
N LYS A 3 14.93 -21.73 8.52
CA LYS A 3 15.16 -22.09 7.11
C LYS A 3 14.23 -21.34 6.14
N PHE A 4 12.98 -21.10 6.52
CA PHE A 4 12.02 -20.35 5.68
C PHE A 4 12.33 -18.85 5.66
N ILE A 5 12.82 -18.30 6.78
CA ILE A 5 13.25 -16.89 6.88
C ILE A 5 14.49 -16.64 5.99
N LEU A 6 15.43 -17.59 5.94
CA LEU A 6 16.60 -17.53 5.06
C LEU A 6 16.24 -17.59 3.57
N ILE A 7 15.26 -18.42 3.20
CA ILE A 7 14.79 -18.54 1.81
C ILE A 7 14.11 -17.24 1.35
N ILE A 8 13.32 -16.59 2.22
CA ILE A 8 12.67 -15.30 1.92
C ILE A 8 13.71 -14.17 1.76
N SER A 9 14.77 -14.17 2.57
CA SER A 9 15.82 -13.14 2.52
C SER A 9 16.76 -13.30 1.32
N ILE A 10 17.03 -14.52 0.86
CA ILE A 10 17.79 -14.78 -0.37
C ILE A 10 17.04 -14.35 -1.64
N GLY A 11 15.71 -14.46 -1.66
CA GLY A 11 14.89 -13.96 -2.77
C GLY A 11 14.96 -12.44 -2.95
N PHE A 12 15.17 -11.68 -1.87
CA PHE A 12 15.34 -10.22 -1.92
C PHE A 12 16.70 -9.77 -2.46
N ILE A 13 17.74 -10.60 -2.31
CA ILE A 13 19.12 -10.25 -2.73
C ILE A 13 19.32 -10.49 -4.23
N PHE A 14 18.63 -11.47 -4.82
CA PHE A 14 18.76 -11.83 -6.24
C PHE A 14 17.74 -11.13 -7.18
N GLY A 15 16.95 -10.18 -6.67
CA GLY A 15 15.93 -9.46 -7.44
C GLY A 15 16.44 -8.28 -8.28
N ASP A 16 17.75 -8.05 -8.37
CA ASP A 16 18.29 -6.98 -9.20
C ASP A 16 18.68 -7.48 -10.60
N SER A 17 17.67 -7.59 -11.47
CA SER A 17 17.86 -7.84 -12.88
C SER A 17 17.70 -6.54 -13.67
N THR A 18 18.83 -5.85 -13.87
CA THR A 18 19.15 -5.00 -15.02
C THR A 18 17.96 -4.26 -15.65
N VAL A 19 17.44 -3.25 -14.96
CA VAL A 19 16.59 -2.24 -15.61
C VAL A 19 17.51 -1.29 -16.36
N LYS A 20 17.53 -1.41 -17.70
CA LYS A 20 18.06 -0.38 -18.59
C LYS A 20 17.40 0.94 -18.22
N SER A 21 18.23 1.90 -17.82
CA SER A 21 17.86 3.25 -17.44
C SER A 21 17.41 4.05 -18.66
N ASP A 22 16.15 3.88 -19.08
CA ASP A 22 15.49 4.84 -19.96
C ASP A 22 14.67 5.83 -19.13
N SER A 23 15.27 7.00 -18.92
CA SER A 23 14.67 8.30 -18.59
C SER A 23 13.38 8.33 -17.75
N SER A 24 13.30 7.60 -16.63
CA SER A 24 12.30 7.94 -15.63
C SER A 24 12.68 9.28 -15.02
N LYS A 25 11.88 10.33 -15.30
CA LYS A 25 11.93 11.57 -14.51
C LYS A 25 11.93 11.14 -13.04
N LYS A 26 12.84 11.72 -12.25
CA LYS A 26 12.88 11.50 -10.80
C LYS A 26 11.60 12.07 -10.19
N ILE A 27 10.51 11.31 -10.21
CA ILE A 27 9.25 11.65 -9.55
C ILE A 27 9.51 11.40 -8.07
N ILE A 28 9.68 12.48 -7.31
CA ILE A 28 9.87 12.40 -5.87
C ILE A 28 8.50 12.11 -5.24
N ASN A 29 8.11 10.83 -5.21
CA ASN A 29 6.83 10.39 -4.65
C ASN A 29 6.94 10.23 -3.11
N HIS A 30 6.08 10.96 -2.38
CA HIS A 30 5.97 10.91 -0.92
C HIS A 30 4.70 10.20 -0.44
N ASP A 31 3.80 9.87 -1.35
CA ASP A 31 2.45 9.33 -1.13
C ASP A 31 2.48 8.02 -0.32
N TRP A 32 3.46 7.16 -0.63
CA TRP A 32 3.66 5.91 0.11
C TRP A 32 4.19 6.14 1.53
N LYS A 33 5.00 7.19 1.76
CA LYS A 33 5.50 7.57 3.11
C LYS A 33 4.36 8.07 3.99
N LEU A 34 3.36 8.71 3.41
CA LEU A 34 2.17 9.19 4.12
C LEU A 34 1.27 8.04 4.58
N ASN A 35 1.16 6.97 3.79
CA ASN A 35 0.45 5.75 4.20
C ASN A 35 1.16 4.98 5.34
N VAL A 36 2.49 5.06 5.44
CA VAL A 36 3.26 4.45 6.55
C VAL A 36 2.96 5.14 7.89
N LEU A 37 2.70 6.45 7.89
CA LEU A 37 2.38 7.24 9.10
C LEU A 37 0.89 7.23 9.48
N SER A 38 0.05 6.56 8.69
CA SER A 38 -1.41 6.47 8.86
C SER A 38 -1.85 5.80 10.18
N LEU A 39 -0.96 5.03 10.83
CA LEU A 39 -1.27 4.28 12.06
C LEU A 39 -1.70 5.16 13.25
N GLY A 40 -1.26 6.42 13.32
CA GLY A 40 -1.57 7.32 14.45
C GLY A 40 -2.73 8.30 14.21
N LYS A 41 -2.95 8.74 12.96
CA LYS A 41 -3.94 9.78 12.61
C LYS A 41 -5.18 9.18 11.95
N GLY A 42 -5.83 8.23 12.62
CA GLY A 42 -7.13 7.72 12.19
C GLY A 42 -7.09 6.76 10.99
N MET A 43 -5.94 6.17 10.65
CA MET A 43 -5.83 5.11 9.64
C MET A 43 -6.31 5.51 8.24
N ILE A 44 -6.24 6.80 7.93
CA ILE A 44 -6.66 7.38 6.66
C ILE A 44 -5.70 6.91 5.55
N PRO A 45 -6.20 6.24 4.49
CA PRO A 45 -5.36 5.78 3.38
C PRO A 45 -5.11 6.91 2.37
N ILE A 46 -4.23 7.86 2.74
CA ILE A 46 -3.97 9.11 1.99
C ILE A 46 -3.55 8.82 0.54
N GLY A 47 -2.68 7.83 0.30
CA GLY A 47 -2.25 7.52 -1.07
C GLY A 47 -3.38 7.04 -2.00
N GLN A 48 -4.50 6.55 -1.46
CA GLN A 48 -5.67 6.21 -2.28
C GLN A 48 -6.48 7.44 -2.68
N PHE A 49 -6.51 8.47 -1.83
CA PHE A 49 -7.11 9.75 -2.16
C PHE A 49 -6.27 10.51 -3.20
N GLU A 50 -4.94 10.50 -3.09
CA GLU A 50 -4.03 11.13 -4.05
C GLU A 50 -4.10 10.49 -5.45
N ASN A 51 -4.41 9.19 -5.50
CA ASN A 51 -4.66 8.46 -6.75
C ASN A 51 -6.09 8.62 -7.30
N ASN A 52 -6.92 9.54 -6.78
CA ASN A 52 -8.31 9.75 -7.16
C ASN A 52 -9.20 8.50 -7.02
N LYS A 53 -8.94 7.65 -6.02
CA LYS A 53 -9.73 6.43 -5.73
C LYS A 53 -10.44 6.50 -4.37
N PRO A 54 -11.44 7.40 -4.20
CA PRO A 54 -12.08 7.64 -2.92
C PRO A 54 -12.88 6.45 -2.39
N LEU A 55 -13.54 5.67 -3.26
CA LEU A 55 -14.27 4.47 -2.85
C LEU A 55 -13.33 3.40 -2.26
N LYS A 56 -12.18 3.18 -2.90
CA LYS A 56 -11.15 2.26 -2.42
C LYS A 56 -10.56 2.74 -1.09
N ALA A 57 -10.34 4.05 -0.98
CA ALA A 57 -9.91 4.69 0.25
C ALA A 57 -10.89 4.45 1.41
N ILE A 58 -12.19 4.70 1.19
CA ILE A 58 -13.24 4.47 2.19
C ILE A 58 -13.34 2.99 2.56
N ALA A 59 -13.35 2.08 1.59
CA ALA A 59 -13.40 0.65 1.85
C ALA A 59 -12.22 0.18 2.72
N LEU A 60 -10.99 0.59 2.36
CA LEU A 60 -9.80 0.25 3.12
C LEU A 60 -9.82 0.87 4.52
N MET A 61 -10.31 2.10 4.66
CA MET A 61 -10.48 2.77 5.95
C MET A 61 -11.49 2.04 6.84
N SER A 62 -12.64 1.62 6.31
CA SER A 62 -13.67 0.89 7.05
C SER A 62 -13.16 -0.45 7.58
N ILE A 63 -12.44 -1.21 6.75
CA ILE A 63 -11.87 -2.51 7.16
C ILE A 63 -10.79 -2.29 8.24
N LYS A 64 -9.93 -1.29 8.07
CA LYS A 64 -8.93 -0.89 9.07
C LYS A 64 -9.60 -0.52 10.40
N PHE A 65 -10.68 0.25 10.35
CA PHE A 65 -11.44 0.66 11.53
C PHE A 65 -12.09 -0.53 12.25
N TYR A 66 -12.68 -1.46 11.51
CA TYR A 66 -13.24 -2.70 12.06
C TYR A 66 -12.18 -3.48 12.86
N TRP A 67 -11.00 -3.73 12.27
CA TRP A 67 -9.95 -4.46 12.97
C TRP A 67 -9.35 -3.69 14.15
N LEU A 68 -9.40 -2.36 14.13
CA LEU A 68 -8.99 -1.54 15.26
C LEU A 68 -9.97 -1.71 16.43
N GLN A 69 -11.27 -1.72 16.15
CA GLN A 69 -12.28 -2.00 17.17
C GLN A 69 -12.12 -3.42 17.74
N GLU A 70 -11.95 -4.42 16.89
CA GLU A 70 -11.69 -5.80 17.33
C GLU A 70 -10.43 -5.90 18.21
N PHE A 71 -9.37 -5.17 17.86
CA PHE A 71 -8.15 -5.09 18.67
C PHE A 71 -8.43 -4.47 20.05
N GLN A 72 -9.20 -3.38 20.11
CA GLN A 72 -9.56 -2.70 21.35
C GLN A 72 -10.42 -3.60 22.24
N ILE A 73 -11.46 -4.22 21.69
CA ILE A 73 -12.33 -5.16 22.41
C ILE A 73 -11.50 -6.32 22.97
N ALA A 74 -10.65 -6.96 22.15
CA ALA A 74 -9.81 -8.07 22.57
C ALA A 74 -8.80 -7.67 23.66
N LYS A 75 -8.27 -6.44 23.59
CA LYS A 75 -7.39 -5.88 24.63
C LYS A 75 -8.15 -5.70 25.94
N ASP A 76 -9.37 -5.19 25.90
CA ASP A 76 -10.17 -4.90 27.09
C ASP A 76 -10.63 -6.19 27.80
N ILE A 77 -10.98 -7.24 27.05
CA ILE A 77 -11.30 -8.57 27.62
C ILE A 77 -10.06 -9.44 27.89
N SER A 78 -8.84 -8.88 27.73
CA SER A 78 -7.57 -9.59 27.91
C SER A 78 -7.38 -10.87 27.07
N ASN A 79 -8.07 -10.97 25.92
CA ASN A 79 -7.92 -12.08 24.99
C ASN A 79 -6.72 -11.84 24.06
N ILE A 80 -5.59 -12.47 24.40
CA ILE A 80 -4.32 -12.30 23.69
C ILE A 80 -4.38 -12.82 22.25
N SER A 81 -5.10 -13.92 22.01
CA SER A 81 -5.19 -14.55 20.70
C SER A 81 -5.87 -13.60 19.70
N ASP A 82 -7.05 -13.09 20.06
CA ASP A 82 -7.81 -12.19 19.20
C ASP A 82 -7.10 -10.83 19.05
N ARG A 83 -6.46 -10.33 20.10
CA ARG A 83 -5.64 -9.11 20.03
C ARG A 83 -4.51 -9.26 19.01
N ASN A 84 -3.80 -10.38 19.02
CA ASN A 84 -2.73 -10.65 18.06
C ASN A 84 -3.27 -10.81 16.64
N ARG A 85 -4.39 -11.53 16.46
CA ARG A 85 -5.04 -11.66 15.15
C ARG A 85 -5.40 -10.28 14.57
N SER A 86 -6.07 -9.44 15.36
CA SER A 86 -6.48 -8.11 14.94
C SER A 86 -5.29 -7.21 14.67
N PHE A 87 -4.22 -7.29 15.48
CA PHE A 87 -2.96 -6.60 15.21
C PHE A 87 -2.34 -6.99 13.86
N TRP A 88 -2.28 -8.30 13.56
CA TRP A 88 -1.73 -8.76 12.28
C TRP A 88 -2.57 -8.31 11.09
N TRP A 89 -3.90 -8.32 11.21
CA TRP A 89 -4.77 -7.76 10.18
C TRP A 89 -4.52 -6.26 9.98
N LEU A 90 -4.43 -5.48 11.06
CA LEU A 90 -4.11 -4.06 10.98
C LEU A 90 -2.76 -3.82 10.29
N LEU A 91 -1.74 -4.60 10.62
CA LEU A 91 -0.41 -4.48 10.00
C LEU A 91 -0.49 -4.79 8.50
N MET A 92 -1.11 -5.91 8.13
CA MET A 92 -1.22 -6.33 6.72
C MET A 92 -2.04 -5.36 5.88
N LEU A 93 -3.14 -4.81 6.42
CA LEU A 93 -3.95 -3.81 5.72
C LEU A 93 -3.20 -2.49 5.51
N ASN A 94 -2.31 -2.12 6.44
CA ASN A 94 -1.46 -0.95 6.24
C ASN A 94 -0.41 -1.19 5.14
N LEU A 95 0.29 -2.33 5.18
CA LEU A 95 1.24 -2.71 4.13
C LEU A 95 0.55 -2.81 2.76
N TYR A 96 -0.62 -3.44 2.70
CA TYR A 96 -1.43 -3.53 1.50
C TYR A 96 -1.78 -2.14 0.95
N GLY A 97 -2.25 -1.22 1.80
CA GLY A 97 -2.59 0.14 1.38
C GLY A 97 -1.40 0.90 0.80
N VAL A 98 -0.20 0.74 1.39
CA VAL A 98 1.05 1.33 0.88
C VAL A 98 1.37 0.77 -0.51
N ILE A 99 1.46 -0.56 -0.64
CA ILE A 99 1.82 -1.23 -1.90
C ILE A 99 0.80 -0.91 -3.00
N ASP A 100 -0.48 -1.01 -2.69
CA ASP A 100 -1.56 -0.75 -3.66
C ASP A 100 -1.54 0.70 -4.13
N SER A 101 -1.30 1.67 -3.23
CA SER A 101 -1.14 3.08 -3.62
C SER A 101 0.10 3.33 -4.48
N TYR A 102 1.21 2.64 -4.19
CA TYR A 102 2.45 2.72 -4.96
C TYR A 102 2.26 2.18 -6.38
N VAL A 103 1.61 1.02 -6.51
CA VAL A 103 1.29 0.41 -7.81
C VAL A 103 0.32 1.29 -8.59
N ASP A 104 -0.74 1.79 -7.94
CA ASP A 104 -1.72 2.67 -8.58
C ASP A 104 -1.09 3.97 -9.10
N HIS A 105 -0.10 4.52 -8.40
CA HIS A 105 0.66 5.68 -8.86
C HIS A 105 1.50 5.37 -10.11
N HIS A 106 2.22 4.24 -10.11
CA HIS A 106 3.08 3.86 -11.23
C HIS A 106 2.29 3.43 -12.48
N LEU A 107 1.06 2.94 -12.30
CA LEU A 107 0.18 2.55 -13.40
C LEU A 107 -0.73 3.67 -13.89
N LYS A 108 -0.69 4.87 -13.28
CA LYS A 108 -1.59 5.98 -13.63
C LYS A 108 -1.48 6.41 -15.10
N ASP A 109 -0.29 6.28 -15.68
CA ASP A 109 0.01 6.67 -17.05
C ASP A 109 0.14 5.47 -18.02
N PHE A 110 -0.20 4.25 -17.56
CA PHE A 110 -0.06 3.03 -18.35
C PHE A 110 -1.39 2.56 -18.96
N PRO A 111 -1.41 2.09 -20.24
CA PRO A 111 -0.34 2.15 -21.23
C PRO A 111 -0.44 3.44 -22.05
N ASN A 112 0.51 4.35 -21.85
CA ASN A 112 0.86 5.51 -22.66
C ASN A 112 -0.25 6.11 -23.57
N ASN A 113 -0.85 7.22 -23.10
CA ASN A 113 -1.94 7.92 -23.77
C ASN A 113 -1.52 8.75 -25.01
N ASN A 114 -0.37 8.45 -25.63
CA ASN A 114 0.16 9.11 -26.83
C ASN A 114 -0.72 8.93 -28.11
N LYS A 115 -1.97 8.50 -27.96
CA LYS A 115 -2.96 8.43 -29.06
C LYS A 115 -3.95 9.60 -29.07
N LYS A 116 -3.95 10.51 -28.08
CA LYS A 116 -4.90 11.64 -28.06
C LYS A 116 -4.38 12.95 -28.67
N GLU A 117 -3.08 13.14 -28.82
CA GLU A 117 -2.54 14.38 -29.43
C GLU A 117 -2.48 14.36 -30.96
N LYS A 118 -2.86 13.27 -31.65
CA LYS A 118 -2.87 13.20 -33.13
C LYS A 118 -4.25 13.34 -33.79
N LYS A 119 -5.30 13.68 -33.04
CA LYS A 119 -6.67 13.79 -33.60
C LYS A 119 -7.23 15.22 -33.63
N GLU A 120 -6.49 16.22 -33.17
CA GLU A 120 -6.92 17.63 -33.23
C GLU A 120 -6.22 18.45 -34.33
N GLU A 121 -5.38 17.80 -35.15
CA GLU A 121 -4.67 18.45 -36.28
C GLU A 121 -5.03 17.86 -37.67
N ASN A 122 -6.20 17.25 -37.84
CA ASN A 122 -6.73 16.89 -39.18
C ASN A 122 -8.16 17.37 -39.37
#